data_AF-A0A554L0T8-F1
#
_entry.id   AF-A0A554L0T8-F1
#
_cell.length_a   1.000
_cell.length_b   1.000
_cell.length_c   1.000
_cell.angle_alpha   90.00
_cell.angle_beta   90.00
_cell.angle_gamma   90.00
#
_symmetry.space_group_name_H-M   'P 1'
#
loop_
_entity.id
_entity.type
_entity.pdbx_description
1 polymer ?
#
loop_
_entity_poly.entity_id
_entity_poly.type
_entity_poly.pdbx_seq_one_letter_code
_entity_poly.pdbx_strand_id
1 'polypeptide(L)'
;MRAVRFALAYLTPVSLALLPLVSNAALPDSIVPCKGLDCTVCSLATLAQNLLNAGIFMAIFISALLFAYAGWLYLTNEAIGQQQKAKGMFLNVVVGLVLILGAWLIVDTLMKVMLGGSYMPWNSVCS
;
A
#
# COMPACT_ATOMS: atom_id res chain seq x y z
N MET A 1 1.39 35.04 6.89
CA MET A 1 0.17 34.65 7.65
C MET A 1 -1.08 34.45 6.78
N ARG A 2 -1.36 35.24 5.74
CA ARG A 2 -2.52 35.02 4.84
C ARG A 2 -2.40 33.77 3.95
N ALA A 3 -1.23 33.49 3.37
CA ALA A 3 -1.00 32.31 2.52
C ALA A 3 -1.18 30.97 3.26
N VAL A 4 -0.79 30.92 4.55
CA VAL A 4 -0.94 29.74 5.41
C VAL A 4 -2.41 29.43 5.70
N ARG A 5 -3.27 30.47 5.82
CA ARG A 5 -4.72 30.33 6.01
C ARG A 5 -5.43 29.83 4.75
N PHE A 6 -5.05 30.32 3.57
CA PHE A 6 -5.61 29.83 2.30
C PHE A 6 -5.19 28.40 2.00
N ALA A 7 -3.96 28.02 2.34
CA ALA A 7 -3.50 26.65 2.15
C ALA A 7 -4.11 25.65 3.14
N LEU A 8 -4.27 26.00 4.42
CA LEU A 8 -5.01 25.19 5.41
C LEU A 8 -6.50 25.04 5.04
N ALA A 9 -7.10 26.06 4.42
CA ALA A 9 -8.48 26.04 3.95
C ALA A 9 -8.69 25.22 2.66
N TYR A 10 -7.65 24.99 1.86
CA TYR A 10 -7.71 24.13 0.67
C TYR A 10 -7.23 22.68 0.94
N LEU A 11 -6.28 22.49 1.85
CA LEU A 11 -5.78 21.16 2.25
C LEU A 11 -6.83 20.31 2.96
N THR A 12 -7.70 20.93 3.78
CA THR A 12 -8.75 20.23 4.52
C THR A 12 -9.91 19.71 3.65
N PRO A 13 -10.45 20.45 2.67
CA PRO A 13 -11.46 19.90 1.76
C PRO A 13 -10.87 18.94 0.71
N VAL A 14 -9.62 19.11 0.28
CA VAL A 14 -8.96 18.19 -0.67
C VAL A 14 -8.68 16.82 -0.03
N SER A 15 -8.24 16.80 1.23
CA SER A 15 -8.11 15.55 1.99
C SER A 15 -9.47 14.89 2.26
N LEU A 16 -10.53 15.67 2.52
CA LEU A 16 -11.90 15.16 2.70
C LEU A 16 -12.55 14.67 1.39
N ALA A 17 -12.23 15.27 0.25
CA ALA A 17 -12.71 14.87 -1.07
C ALA A 17 -11.98 13.63 -1.63
N LEU A 18 -10.80 13.30 -1.10
CA LEU A 18 -10.08 12.05 -1.38
C LEU A 18 -10.56 10.88 -0.49
N LEU A 19 -11.30 11.14 0.59
CA LEU A 19 -11.87 10.09 1.45
C LEU A 19 -12.79 9.11 0.70
N PRO A 20 -13.71 9.54 -0.19
CA PRO A 20 -14.54 8.59 -0.94
C PRO A 20 -13.74 7.76 -1.96
N LEU A 21 -12.51 8.13 -2.30
CA LEU A 21 -11.63 7.32 -3.18
C LEU A 21 -10.86 6.22 -2.40
N VAL A 22 -10.74 6.35 -1.08
CA VAL A 22 -10.11 5.33 -0.22
C VAL A 22 -11.14 4.47 0.53
N SER A 23 -12.44 4.78 0.43
CA SER A 23 -13.52 4.02 1.08
C SER A 23 -13.78 2.63 0.48
N ASN A 24 -13.15 2.27 -0.63
CA ASN A 24 -13.01 0.87 -1.04
C ASN A 24 -11.85 0.24 -0.26
N ALA A 25 -12.00 0.17 1.06
CA ALA A 25 -11.10 -0.60 1.89
C ALA A 25 -11.24 -2.06 1.50
N ALA A 26 -10.27 -2.58 0.75
CA ALA A 26 -10.09 -4.00 0.47
C ALA A 26 -9.60 -4.75 1.73
N LEU A 27 -10.20 -4.44 2.89
CA LEU A 27 -9.97 -5.16 4.12
C LEU A 27 -10.86 -6.40 4.08
N PRO A 28 -10.29 -7.62 4.11
CA PRO A 28 -11.09 -8.83 4.17
C PRO A 28 -11.87 -8.85 5.50
N ASP A 29 -13.19 -9.11 5.44
CA ASP A 29 -14.09 -9.21 6.61
C ASP A 29 -13.63 -10.24 7.66
N SER A 30 -12.74 -11.16 7.27
CA SER A 30 -12.05 -12.06 8.20
C SER A 30 -10.66 -12.41 7.68
N ILE A 31 -9.62 -12.05 8.46
CA ILE A 31 -8.24 -12.47 8.19
C ILE A 31 -8.10 -13.98 8.34
N VAL A 32 -8.73 -14.56 9.37
CA VAL A 32 -8.77 -16.01 9.58
C VAL A 32 -9.95 -16.63 8.81
N PRO A 33 -9.70 -17.49 7.80
CA PRO A 33 -10.75 -18.07 6.97
C PRO A 33 -11.41 -19.32 7.59
N CYS A 34 -10.92 -19.81 8.73
CA CYS A 34 -11.49 -20.98 9.41
C CYS A 34 -11.49 -20.80 10.94
N LYS A 35 -12.46 -21.43 11.60
CA LYS A 35 -12.54 -21.60 13.06
C LYS A 35 -12.75 -23.08 13.35
N GLY A 36 -11.82 -23.74 14.05
CA GLY A 36 -11.94 -25.16 14.44
C GLY A 36 -10.96 -26.09 13.72
N LEU A 37 -11.28 -27.39 13.65
CA LEU A 37 -10.44 -28.44 13.05
C LEU A 37 -10.57 -28.55 11.52
N ASP A 38 -11.52 -27.87 10.89
CA ASP A 38 -11.78 -27.96 9.44
C ASP A 38 -10.90 -26.99 8.61
N CYS A 39 -9.63 -26.82 8.96
CA CYS A 39 -8.69 -26.03 8.16
C CYS A 39 -7.93 -26.97 7.21
N THR A 40 -8.21 -26.85 5.92
CA THR A 40 -7.43 -27.52 4.86
C THR A 40 -6.19 -26.69 4.51
N VAL A 41 -5.20 -27.27 3.82
CA VAL A 41 -4.03 -26.53 3.29
C VAL A 41 -4.42 -25.29 2.48
N CYS A 42 -5.59 -25.31 1.84
CA CYS A 42 -6.20 -24.19 1.12
C CYS A 42 -6.50 -22.99 2.03
N SER A 43 -6.97 -23.22 3.26
CA SER A 43 -7.30 -22.15 4.21
C SER A 43 -6.06 -21.38 4.67
N LEU A 44 -4.89 -22.03 4.68
CA LEU A 44 -3.63 -21.37 4.99
C LEU A 44 -3.20 -20.43 3.86
N ALA A 45 -3.42 -20.82 2.61
CA ALA A 45 -3.18 -19.97 1.45
C ALA A 45 -4.12 -18.74 1.45
N THR A 46 -5.41 -18.92 1.73
CA THR A 46 -6.37 -17.82 1.83
C THR A 46 -6.02 -16.85 2.97
N LEU A 47 -5.55 -17.35 4.12
CA LEU A 47 -5.07 -16.52 5.23
C LEU A 47 -3.88 -15.65 4.79
N ALA A 48 -2.91 -16.24 4.11
CA ALA A 48 -1.77 -15.50 3.57
C ALA A 48 -2.21 -14.43 2.57
N GLN A 49 -3.24 -14.69 1.74
CA GLN A 49 -3.73 -13.71 0.78
C GLN A 49 -4.39 -12.53 1.49
N ASN A 50 -5.24 -12.83 2.46
CA ASN A 50 -5.93 -11.81 3.26
C ASN A 50 -4.92 -10.93 4.02
N LEU A 51 -3.87 -11.53 4.55
CA LEU A 51 -2.79 -10.81 5.23
C LEU A 51 -1.98 -9.92 4.26
N LEU A 52 -1.61 -10.44 3.09
CA LEU A 52 -0.89 -9.65 2.09
C LEU A 52 -1.76 -8.50 1.55
N ASN A 53 -3.04 -8.74 1.25
CA ASN A 53 -3.97 -7.71 0.81
C ASN A 53 -4.12 -6.61 1.87
N ALA A 54 -4.31 -6.97 3.15
CA ALA A 54 -4.40 -6.01 4.24
C ALA A 54 -3.09 -5.22 4.41
N GLY A 55 -1.94 -5.89 4.32
CA GLY A 55 -0.62 -5.26 4.42
C GLY A 55 -0.35 -4.28 3.27
N ILE A 56 -0.63 -4.68 2.03
CA ILE A 56 -0.46 -3.84 0.84
C ILE A 56 -1.40 -2.63 0.90
N PHE A 57 -2.66 -2.83 1.33
CA PHE A 57 -3.62 -1.74 1.48
C PHE A 57 -3.12 -0.68 2.47
N MET A 58 -2.65 -1.10 3.65
CA MET A 58 -2.06 -0.18 4.64
C MET A 58 -0.81 0.52 4.10
N ALA A 59 0.06 -0.21 3.40
CA ALA A 59 1.28 0.36 2.82
C ALA A 59 1.00 1.44 1.77
N ILE A 60 0.02 1.21 0.88
CA ILE A 60 -0.39 2.19 -0.12
C ILE A 60 -0.98 3.43 0.56
N PHE A 61 -1.81 3.25 1.58
CA PHE A 61 -2.41 4.36 2.32
C PHE A 61 -1.36 5.24 3.00
N ILE A 62 -0.41 4.63 3.70
CA ILE A 62 0.71 5.34 4.34
C ILE A 62 1.60 6.03 3.30
N SER A 63 1.89 5.34 2.19
CA SER A 63 2.69 5.90 1.10
C SER A 63 2.03 7.13 0.49
N ALA A 64 0.70 7.10 0.28
CA ALA A 64 -0.05 8.24 -0.24
C ALA A 64 0.05 9.47 0.70
N LEU A 65 -0.05 9.27 2.02
CA LEU A 65 0.13 10.34 3.01
C LEU A 65 1.55 10.91 3.00
N LEU A 66 2.57 10.05 2.91
CA LEU A 66 3.97 10.48 2.83
C LEU A 66 4.27 11.24 1.53
N PHE A 67 3.71 10.81 0.41
CA PHE A 67 3.84 11.52 -0.87
C PHE A 67 3.16 12.89 -0.83
N ALA A 68 1.97 12.99 -0.23
CA ALA A 68 1.31 14.28 -0.04
C ALA A 68 2.14 15.22 0.84
N TYR A 69 2.74 14.72 1.93
CA TYR A 69 3.61 15.50 2.82
C TYR A 69 4.92 15.92 2.14
N ALA A 70 5.57 15.02 1.41
CA ALA A 70 6.79 15.31 0.68
C ALA A 70 6.55 16.31 -0.46
N GLY A 71 5.42 16.18 -1.17
CA GLY A 71 5.00 17.13 -2.21
C GLY A 71 4.73 18.52 -1.64
N TRP A 72 4.07 18.59 -0.48
CA TRP A 72 3.87 19.85 0.24
C TRP A 72 5.19 20.53 0.60
N LEU A 73 6.12 19.78 1.19
CA LEU A 73 7.45 20.28 1.58
C LEU A 73 8.27 20.74 0.37
N TYR A 74 8.13 20.08 -0.77
CA TYR A 74 8.82 20.46 -2.00
C TYR A 74 8.32 21.78 -2.58
N LEU A 75 6.99 22.01 -2.57
CA LEU A 75 6.38 23.21 -3.13
C LEU A 75 6.50 24.46 -2.24
N THR A 76 6.56 24.29 -0.92
CA THR A 76 6.62 25.42 0.03
C THR A 76 8.03 25.88 0.37
N ASN A 77 9.07 25.12 0.03
CA ASN A 77 10.45 25.50 0.34
C ASN A 77 11.21 25.95 -0.92
N GLU A 78 11.59 27.23 -0.95
CA GLU A 78 12.49 27.80 -1.97
C GLU A 78 13.98 27.52 -1.66
N ALA A 79 14.28 27.05 -0.44
CA ALA A 79 15.64 26.73 -0.04
C ALA A 79 16.13 25.43 -0.69
N ILE A 80 17.20 25.54 -1.49
CA ILE A 80 17.84 24.44 -2.25
C ILE A 80 18.13 23.20 -1.35
N GLY A 81 18.44 23.41 -0.07
CA GLY A 81 18.70 22.32 0.89
C GLY A 81 17.46 21.49 1.25
N GLN A 82 16.27 22.10 1.34
CA GLN A 82 15.04 21.38 1.71
C GLN A 82 14.43 20.63 0.53
N GLN A 83 14.69 21.08 -0.69
CA GLN A 83 14.29 20.38 -1.92
C GLN A 83 15.01 19.04 -2.07
N GLN A 84 16.29 18.98 -1.71
CA GLN A 84 17.06 17.72 -1.69
C GLN A 84 16.50 16.76 -0.64
N LYS A 85 16.12 17.27 0.53
CA LYS A 85 15.52 16.46 1.60
C LYS A 85 14.15 15.89 1.20
N ALA A 86 13.32 16.69 0.52
CA ALA A 86 12.04 16.22 -0.04
C ALA A 86 12.24 15.13 -1.10
N LYS A 87 13.19 15.31 -2.04
CA LYS A 87 13.54 14.27 -3.04
C LYS A 87 14.01 12.97 -2.40
N GLY A 88 14.82 13.04 -1.33
CA GLY A 88 15.23 11.87 -0.56
C GLY A 88 14.04 11.11 0.05
N MET A 89 13.05 11.84 0.58
CA MET A 89 11.83 11.22 1.11
C MET A 89 11.00 10.54 0.01
N PHE A 90 10.86 11.16 -1.17
CA PHE A 90 10.19 10.52 -2.32
C PHE A 90 10.85 9.19 -2.70
N LEU A 91 12.19 9.16 -2.79
CA LEU A 91 12.91 7.93 -3.14
C LEU A 91 12.73 6.84 -2.08
N ASN A 92 12.75 7.19 -0.80
CA ASN A 92 12.53 6.23 0.29
C ASN A 92 11.15 5.56 0.19
N VAL A 93 10.10 6.34 -0.12
CA VAL A 93 8.74 5.79 -0.29
C VAL A 93 8.66 4.89 -1.52
N VAL A 94 9.26 5.30 -2.65
CA VAL A 94 9.32 4.48 -3.87
C VAL A 94 10.03 3.15 -3.62
N VAL A 95 11.18 3.17 -2.94
CA VAL A 95 11.92 1.96 -2.59
C VAL A 95 11.09 1.04 -1.70
N GLY A 96 10.40 1.59 -0.70
CA GLY A 96 9.49 0.82 0.15
C GLY A 96 8.38 0.13 -0.66
N LEU A 97 7.78 0.85 -1.60
CA LEU A 97 6.70 0.32 -2.45
C LEU A 97 7.21 -0.77 -3.40
N VAL A 98 8.39 -0.58 -3.98
CA VAL A 98 9.07 -1.59 -4.83
C VAL A 98 9.41 -2.84 -4.03
N LEU A 99 9.88 -2.71 -2.78
CA LEU A 99 10.20 -3.87 -1.94
C LEU A 99 8.95 -4.68 -1.57
N ILE A 100 7.83 -4.02 -1.25
CA ILE A 100 6.58 -4.71 -0.91
C ILE A 100 6.02 -5.47 -2.13
N LEU A 101 5.94 -4.80 -3.28
CA LEU A 101 5.48 -5.45 -4.52
C LEU A 101 6.46 -6.53 -4.98
N GLY A 102 7.76 -6.30 -4.82
CA GLY A 102 8.82 -7.26 -5.12
C GLY A 102 8.74 -8.52 -4.25
N ALA A 103 8.51 -8.37 -2.95
CA ALA A 103 8.32 -9.51 -2.04
C ALA A 103 7.11 -10.37 -2.43
N TRP A 104 5.98 -9.73 -2.76
CA TRP A 104 4.81 -10.45 -3.25
C TRP A 104 5.10 -11.19 -4.57
N LEU A 105 5.78 -10.54 -5.51
CA LEU A 105 6.18 -11.13 -6.78
C LEU A 105 7.15 -12.31 -6.62
N ILE A 106 8.08 -12.24 -5.66
CA ILE A 106 9.02 -13.33 -5.38
C ILE A 106 8.26 -14.58 -4.90
N VAL A 107 7.32 -14.43 -3.96
CA VAL A 107 6.50 -15.55 -3.49
C VAL A 107 5.66 -16.13 -4.63
N ASP A 108 5.06 -15.26 -5.44
CA ASP A 108 4.25 -15.67 -6.58
C ASP A 108 5.07 -16.42 -7.65
N THR A 109 6.27 -15.92 -7.97
CA THR A 109 7.19 -16.58 -8.92
C THR A 109 7.72 -17.90 -8.39
N LEU A 110 8.06 -17.99 -7.10
CA LEU A 110 8.49 -19.23 -6.48
C LEU A 110 7.39 -20.31 -6.57
N MET A 111 6.15 -19.94 -6.24
CA MET A 111 5.00 -20.86 -6.36
C MET A 111 4.77 -21.27 -7.81
N LYS A 112 4.87 -20.34 -8.78
CA LYS A 112 4.74 -20.66 -10.21
C LYS A 112 5.77 -21.68 -10.70
N VAL A 113 7.02 -21.58 -10.23
CA VAL A 113 8.09 -22.54 -10.58
C VAL A 113 7.79 -23.92 -10.00
N MET A 114 7.29 -23.99 -8.76
CA MET A 114 6.94 -25.26 -8.12
C MET A 114 5.68 -25.92 -8.70
N LEU A 115 4.68 -25.14 -9.12
CA LEU A 115 3.43 -25.62 -9.70
C LEU A 115 3.47 -25.87 -11.22
N GLY A 116 4.65 -25.85 -11.85
CA GLY A 116 4.81 -26.28 -13.24
C GLY A 116 4.31 -25.28 -14.30
N GLY A 117 4.32 -23.98 -14.00
CA GLY A 117 4.13 -22.93 -15.01
C GLY A 117 2.68 -22.49 -15.26
N SER A 118 1.73 -22.84 -14.39
CA SER A 118 0.40 -22.20 -14.42
C SER A 118 0.57 -20.70 -14.14
N TYR A 119 0.18 -19.85 -15.11
CA TYR A 119 0.33 -18.39 -15.06
C TYR A 119 -0.61 -17.70 -14.07
N MET A 120 -1.31 -18.47 -13.25
CA MET A 120 -2.28 -17.98 -12.28
C MET A 120 -1.56 -17.54 -10.99
N PRO A 121 -1.98 -16.43 -10.36
CA PRO A 121 -1.47 -16.04 -9.06
C PRO A 121 -1.59 -17.18 -8.05
N TRP A 122 -0.64 -17.30 -7.13
CA TRP A 122 -0.68 -18.34 -6.10
C TRP A 122 -2.00 -18.34 -5.29
N ASN A 123 -2.67 -17.19 -5.20
CA ASN A 123 -4.00 -17.03 -4.60
C ASN A 123 -5.09 -17.94 -5.21
N SER A 124 -5.01 -18.18 -6.52
CA SER A 124 -6.02 -18.92 -7.28
C SER A 124 -5.75 -20.43 -7.33
N VAL A 125 -4.69 -20.90 -6.69
CA VAL A 125 -4.39 -22.34 -6.58
C VAL A 125 -5.42 -23.04 -5.67
N CYS A 126 -6.06 -22.29 -4.78
CA CYS A 126 -6.96 -22.79 -3.75
C CYS A 126 -8.29 -22.01 -3.66
N SER A 127 -8.59 -21.16 -4.66
CA SER A 127 -9.84 -20.39 -4.74
C SER A 127 -11.01 -21.22 -5.23
#